data_AF-A0A954FX97-F1
#
_entry.id   AF-A0A954FX97-F1
#
_cell.length_a   1.000
_cell.length_b   1.000
_cell.length_c   1.000
_cell.angle_alpha   90.00
_cell.angle_beta   90.00
_cell.angle_gamma   90.00
#
_symmetry.space_group_name_H-M   'P 1'
#
loop_
_entity.id
_entity.type
_entity.pdbx_description
1 polymer ?
#
loop_
_entity_poly.entity_id
_entity_poly.type
_entity_poly.pdbx_seq_one_letter_code
_entity_poly.pdbx_strand_id
1 'polypeptide(L)' 'MANRLIYPLSELDSSFVAEAGGKGASLGELMRAQAPVPPGFVVTSSAFQK' A
#
# COMPACT_ATOMS: atom_id res chain seq x y z
N MET A 1 -12.14 -5.30 14.63
CA MET A 1 -10.66 -5.22 14.51
C MET A 1 -10.31 -3.80 14.08
N ALA A 2 -9.20 -3.25 14.55
CA ALA A 2 -8.80 -1.90 14.13
C ALA A 2 -8.19 -1.97 12.73
N ASN A 3 -8.81 -1.33 11.73
CA ASN A 3 -8.23 -1.24 10.39
C ASN A 3 -6.97 -0.36 10.46
N ARG A 4 -5.84 -0.88 9.96
CA ARG A 4 -4.61 -0.10 9.81
C ARG A 4 -4.85 1.00 8.78
N LEU A 5 -4.59 2.24 9.17
CA LEU A 5 -4.87 3.41 8.33
C LEU A 5 -3.72 3.78 7.41
N ILE A 6 -2.50 3.35 7.75
CA ILE A 6 -1.27 3.68 7.03
C ILE A 6 -0.41 2.43 6.88
N TYR A 7 0.02 2.16 5.65
CA TYR A 7 1.03 1.14 5.32
C TYR A 7 2.26 1.77 4.68
N PRO A 8 3.48 1.42 5.10
CA PRO A 8 4.68 1.66 4.31
C PRO A 8 4.58 0.94 2.96
N LEU A 9 5.03 1.57 1.87
CA LEU A 9 5.02 0.94 0.54
C LEU A 9 5.83 -0.37 0.51
N SER A 10 6.87 -0.47 1.33
CA SER A 10 7.70 -1.67 1.47
C SER A 10 6.99 -2.87 2.08
N GLU A 11 5.84 -2.68 2.71
CA GLU A 11 5.01 -3.76 3.28
C GLU A 11 3.91 -4.23 2.31
N LEU A 12 3.72 -3.55 1.18
CA LEU A 12 2.64 -3.83 0.23
C LEU A 12 3.06 -4.82 -0.85
N ASP A 13 2.07 -5.52 -1.38
CA ASP A 13 2.14 -6.34 -2.59
C ASP A 13 0.77 -6.35 -3.30
N SER A 14 0.65 -7.14 -4.34
CA SER A 14 -0.55 -7.26 -5.18
C SER A 14 -1.79 -7.74 -4.42
N SER A 15 -1.65 -8.33 -3.23
CA SER A 15 -2.78 -8.74 -2.39
C SER A 15 -3.47 -7.57 -1.67
N PHE A 16 -2.83 -6.41 -1.57
CA PHE A 16 -3.32 -5.25 -0.80
C PHE A 16 -4.29 -4.34 -1.57
N VAL A 17 -4.80 -4.75 -2.73
CA VAL A 17 -5.68 -3.91 -3.57
C VAL A 17 -6.93 -3.42 -2.81
N ALA A 18 -7.51 -4.26 -1.94
CA ALA A 18 -8.69 -3.89 -1.16
C ALA A 18 -8.40 -2.78 -0.11
N GLU A 19 -7.19 -2.74 0.43
CA GLU A 19 -6.81 -1.83 1.51
C GLU A 19 -6.08 -0.58 1.00
N ALA A 20 -5.12 -0.76 0.08
CA ALA A 20 -4.22 0.26 -0.43
C ALA A 20 -4.57 0.74 -1.86
N GLY A 21 -5.60 0.16 -2.48
CA GLY A 21 -5.97 0.42 -3.86
C GLY A 21 -4.97 -0.15 -4.88
N GLY A 22 -5.36 -0.15 -6.16
CA GLY A 22 -4.53 -0.73 -7.23
C GLY A 22 -3.17 -0.05 -7.40
N LYS A 23 -3.07 1.27 -7.18
CA LYS A 23 -1.78 1.99 -7.26
C LYS A 23 -0.85 1.63 -6.11
N GLY A 24 -1.36 1.60 -4.88
CA GLY A 24 -0.57 1.25 -3.69
C GLY A 24 -0.03 -0.18 -3.77
N ALA A 25 -0.89 -1.12 -4.15
CA ALA A 25 -0.52 -2.51 -4.38
C ALA A 25 0.55 -2.67 -5.47
N SER A 26 0.38 -2.01 -6.62
CA SER A 26 1.37 -2.06 -7.71
C SER A 26 2.72 -1.43 -7.33
N LEU A 27 2.74 -0.35 -6.55
CA LEU A 27 3.98 0.25 -6.06
C LEU A 27 4.73 -0.69 -5.09
N GLY A 28 3.98 -1.41 -4.24
CA GLY A 28 4.54 -2.47 -3.39
C GLY A 28 5.18 -3.60 -4.20
N GLU A 29 4.49 -4.11 -5.22
CA GLU A 29 5.05 -5.10 -6.15
C GLU A 29 6.34 -4.62 -6.83
N LEU A 30 6.36 -3.37 -7.29
CA LEU A 30 7.56 -2.78 -7.89
C LEU A 30 8.73 -2.72 -6.89
N MET A 31 8.47 -2.36 -5.63
CA MET A 31 9.49 -2.41 -4.57
C MET A 31 10.01 -3.82 -4.32
N ARG A 32 9.12 -4.83 -4.30
CA ARG A 32 9.52 -6.25 -4.13
C ARG A 32 10.33 -6.76 -5.32
N ALA A 33 10.02 -6.28 -6.52
CA ALA A 33 10.79 -6.52 -7.73
C ALA A 33 12.11 -5.73 -7.80
N GLN A 34 12.49 -5.03 -6.71
CA GLN A 34 13.71 -4.22 -6.61
C GLN A 34 13.77 -3.06 -7.62
N ALA A 35 12.62 -2.62 -8.13
CA ALA A 35 12.56 -1.40 -8.94
C ALA A 35 12.83 -0.16 -8.08
N PRO A 36 13.40 0.91 -8.65
CA PRO A 36 13.74 2.13 -7.90
C PRO A 36 12.49 2.96 -7.59
N VAL A 37 11.68 2.49 -6.66
CA VAL A 37 10.53 3.22 -6.12
C VAL A 37 11.00 4.05 -4.92
N PRO A 38 10.76 5.37 -4.90
CA PRO A 38 11.07 6.19 -3.73
C PRO A 38 10.35 5.69 -2.46
N PRO A 39 10.96 5.81 -1.28
CA PRO A 39 10.28 5.45 -0.04
C PRO A 39 9.01 6.28 0.15
N GLY A 40 7.97 5.65 0.70
CA GLY A 40 6.67 6.29 0.91
C GLY A 40 5.69 5.39 1.64
N PHE A 41 4.46 5.86 1.76
CA PHE A 41 3.37 5.15 2.43
C PHE A 41 2.04 5.38 1.71
N VAL A 42 1.07 4.53 2.00
CA VAL A 42 -0.32 4.65 1.53
C VAL A 42 -1.22 4.91 2.72
N VAL A 43 -2.13 5.88 2.56
CA VAL A 43 -3.29 6.07 3.41
C VAL A 43 -4.42 5.19 2.87
N THR A 44 -4.97 4.29 3.69
CA THR A 44 -5.92 3.27 3.22
C THR A 44 -7.29 3.83 2.90
N SER A 45 -8.07 3.10 2.09
CA SER A 45 -9.47 3.42 1.81
C SER A 45 -10.31 3.50 3.10
N SER A 46 -9.95 2.70 4.12
CA SER A 46 -10.57 2.75 5.45
C SER A 46 -10.39 4.09 6.16
N ALA A 47 -9.31 4.84 5.87
CA ALA A 47 -9.11 6.17 6.42
C ALA A 47 -10.04 7.23 5.79
N PHE A 48 -10.40 7.05 4.51
CA PHE A 48 -11.34 7.93 3.81
C PHE A 48 -12.80 7.71 4.25
N GLN A 49 -13.15 6.48 4.63
CA GLN A 49 -14.51 6.12 5.06
C GLN A 49 -14.83 6.49 6.52
N LYS A 50 -13.86 7.05 7.27
CA LYS A 50 -14.06 7.56 8.62
C LYS A 50 -14.39 9.04 8.58
#